data_AF-A0A947XS70-F1
#
_entry.id   AF-A0A947XS70-F1
#
_cell.length_a   1.000
_cell.length_b   1.000
_cell.length_c   1.000
_cell.angle_alpha   90.00
_cell.angle_beta   90.00
_cell.angle_gamma   90.00
#
_symmetry.space_group_name_H-M   'P 1'
#
loop_
_entity.id
_entity.type
_entity.pdbx_description
1 polymer ?
#
loop_
_entity_poly.entity_id
_entity_poly.type
_entity_poly.pdbx_seq_one_letter_code
_entity_poly.pdbx_strand_id
1 'polypeptide(L)' 'MADVELLRGLCLDETGTPKPKNDCRAAIINHLIIEEMMDIDDAEDLAEKTLHETGFWPESTVDEPASDDAPDNPSTA' A
#
# COMPACT_ATOMS: atom_id res chain seq x y z
N MET A 1 -12.78 3.33 -6.40
CA MET A 1 -11.65 3.19 -5.47
C MET A 1 -11.34 1.72 -5.46
N ALA A 2 -10.12 1.29 -5.79
CA ALA A 2 -9.78 -0.13 -5.73
C ALA A 2 -9.93 -0.60 -4.28
N ASP A 3 -10.89 -1.50 -4.05
CA ASP A 3 -11.26 -1.94 -2.72
C ASP A 3 -10.08 -2.61 -2.02
N VAL A 4 -9.82 -2.24 -0.77
CA VAL A 4 -8.75 -2.79 0.06
C VAL A 4 -8.80 -4.33 0.13
N GLU A 5 -10.00 -4.91 -0.01
CA GLU A 5 -10.20 -6.36 -0.14
C GLU A 5 -9.59 -6.95 -1.42
N LEU A 6 -9.71 -6.25 -2.54
CA LEU A 6 -9.10 -6.65 -3.81
C LEU A 6 -7.56 -6.65 -3.67
N LEU A 7 -6.99 -5.59 -3.09
CA LEU A 7 -5.56 -5.54 -2.81
C LEU A 7 -5.10 -6.66 -1.88
N ARG A 8 -5.88 -6.99 -0.84
CA ARG A 8 -5.57 -8.12 0.03
C ARG A 8 -5.56 -9.43 -0.74
N GLY A 9 -6.51 -9.67 -1.65
CA GLY A 9 -6.53 -10.86 -2.49
C GLY A 9 -5.35 -10.95 -3.48
N LEU A 10 -4.91 -9.80 -4.00
CA LEU A 10 -3.83 -9.73 -5.00
C LEU A 10 -2.44 -9.73 -4.36
N CYS A 11 -2.30 -9.13 -3.19
CA CYS A 11 -1.02 -8.84 -2.56
C CYS A 11 -0.73 -9.69 -1.32
N LEU A 12 -1.70 -10.41 -0.78
CA LEU A 12 -1.45 -11.43 0.24
C LEU A 12 -1.24 -12.79 -0.41
N ASP A 13 -0.38 -13.59 0.20
CA ASP A 13 -0.14 -14.97 -0.17
C ASP A 13 -1.15 -15.91 0.53
N GLU A 14 -1.10 -17.22 0.25
CA GLU A 14 -2.01 -18.23 0.83
C GLU A 14 -1.96 -18.31 2.36
N THR A 15 -0.90 -17.78 2.95
CA THR A 15 -0.68 -17.68 4.40
C THR A 15 -1.24 -16.38 5.02
N GLY A 16 -1.77 -15.47 4.20
CA GLY A 16 -2.16 -14.12 4.63
C GLY A 16 -0.97 -13.15 4.82
N THR A 17 0.22 -13.53 4.36
CA THR A 17 1.43 -12.68 4.41
C THR A 17 1.51 -11.78 3.18
N PRO A 18 1.84 -10.49 3.30
CA PRO A 18 2.04 -9.63 2.14
C PRO A 18 3.24 -10.06 1.29
N LYS A 19 3.01 -10.25 -0.01
CA LYS A 19 4.02 -10.50 -1.05
C LYS A 19 4.89 -9.27 -1.28
N PRO A 20 6.10 -9.38 -1.83
CA PRO A 20 6.94 -8.22 -2.10
C PRO A 20 6.25 -7.17 -3.00
N LYS A 21 6.56 -5.88 -2.79
CA LYS A 21 5.94 -4.72 -3.48
C LYS A 21 5.81 -4.92 -4.98
N ASN A 22 6.87 -5.38 -5.65
CA ASN A 22 6.89 -5.58 -7.10
C ASN A 22 5.92 -6.67 -7.56
N ASP A 23 5.73 -7.71 -6.76
CA ASP A 23 4.84 -8.83 -7.06
C ASP A 23 3.38 -8.42 -6.90
N CYS A 24 3.08 -7.70 -5.81
CA CYS A 24 1.77 -7.08 -5.58
C CYS A 24 1.44 -6.04 -6.67
N ARG A 25 2.39 -5.16 -7.03
CA ARG A 25 2.23 -4.19 -8.13
C ARG A 25 1.91 -4.90 -9.45
N ALA A 26 2.67 -5.95 -9.79
CA ALA A 26 2.44 -6.74 -10.99
C ALA A 26 1.06 -7.41 -10.96
N ALA A 27 0.61 -7.94 -9.81
CA ALA A 27 -0.70 -8.55 -9.67
C ALA A 27 -1.84 -7.53 -9.90
N ILE A 28 -1.72 -6.32 -9.37
CA ILE A 28 -2.69 -5.24 -9.59
C ILE A 28 -2.71 -4.82 -11.06
N ILE A 29 -1.55 -4.57 -11.66
CA ILE A 29 -1.45 -4.20 -13.09
C ILE A 29 -2.07 -5.29 -13.97
N ASN A 30 -1.72 -6.55 -13.72
CA ASN A 30 -2.22 -7.68 -14.49
C ASN A 30 -3.75 -7.83 -14.36
N HIS A 31 -4.30 -7.58 -13.16
CA HIS A 31 -5.74 -7.56 -12.95
C HIS A 31 -6.42 -6.42 -13.74
N LEU A 32 -5.88 -5.20 -13.69
CA LEU A 32 -6.42 -4.05 -14.42
C LEU A 32 -6.38 -4.25 -15.95
N ILE A 33 -5.31 -4.83 -16.47
CA ILE A 33 -5.18 -5.09 -17.91
C ILE A 33 -6.14 -6.20 -18.36
N ILE A 34 -6.25 -7.29 -17.59
CA ILE A 34 -7.02 -8.47 -18.01
C ILE A 34 -8.53 -8.28 -17.76
N GLU A 35 -8.89 -7.81 -16.57
CA GLU A 35 -10.30 -7.74 -16.15
C GLU A 35 -10.94 -6.41 -16.58
N GLU A 36 -10.22 -5.29 -16.46
CA GLU A 36 -10.74 -3.97 -16.82
C GLU A 36 -10.36 -3.55 -18.25
N MET A 37 -9.59 -4.38 -18.98
CA MET A 37 -9.07 -4.06 -20.31
C MET A 37 -8.36 -2.70 -20.37
N MET A 38 -7.69 -2.34 -19.27
CA MET A 38 -6.93 -1.10 -19.17
C MET A 38 -5.62 -1.20 -19.94
N ASP A 39 -5.19 -0.09 -20.55
CA ASP A 39 -3.86 -0.01 -21.14
C ASP A 39 -2.78 -0.14 -20.07
N ILE A 40 -1.61 -0.62 -20.47
CA ILE A 40 -0.51 -0.93 -19.54
C ILE A 40 -0.08 0.34 -18.80
N ASP A 41 0.06 1.46 -19.51
CA ASP A 41 0.49 2.73 -18.93
C ASP A 41 -0.49 3.24 -17.85
N ASP A 42 -1.80 3.21 -18.14
CA ASP A 42 -2.84 3.62 -17.18
C ASP A 42 -2.92 2.65 -15.99
N ALA A 43 -2.75 1.35 -16.23
CA ALA A 43 -2.75 0.33 -15.19
C ALA A 43 -1.55 0.48 -14.25
N GLU A 44 -0.37 0.84 -14.76
CA GLU A 44 0.82 1.12 -13.96
C GLU A 44 0.63 2.33 -13.04
N ASP A 45 0.08 3.43 -13.58
CA ASP A 45 -0.19 4.66 -12.83
C ASP A 45 -1.21 4.40 -11.71
N LEU A 46 -2.31 3.71 -12.06
CA LEU A 46 -3.36 3.40 -11.09
C LEU A 46 -2.88 2.42 -10.01
N ALA A 47 -2.07 1.42 -10.37
CA ALA A 47 -1.50 0.47 -9.40
C ALA A 47 -0.55 1.16 -8.42
N GLU A 48 0.33 2.03 -8.91
CA GLU A 48 1.24 2.82 -8.08
C GLU A 48 0.48 3.76 -7.14
N LYS A 49 -0.48 4.50 -7.68
CA LYS A 49 -1.36 5.37 -6.91
C LYS A 49 -2.11 4.60 -5.82
N THR A 50 -2.67 3.45 -6.16
CA THR A 50 -3.41 2.60 -5.21
C THR A 50 -2.50 2.09 -4.09
N LEU A 51 -1.28 1.64 -4.41
CA LEU A 51 -0.31 1.19 -3.42
C LEU A 51 0.10 2.31 -2.45
N HIS A 52 0.25 3.52 -2.97
CA HIS A 52 0.57 4.71 -2.18
C HIS A 52 -0.61 5.13 -1.29
N GLU A 53 -1.81 5.24 -1.85
CA GLU A 53 -3.02 5.68 -1.14
C GLU A 53 -3.46 4.70 -0.05
N THR A 54 -3.25 3.39 -0.24
CA THR A 54 -3.63 2.37 0.74
C THR A 54 -2.59 2.15 1.83
N GLY A 55 -1.42 2.77 1.74
CA GLY A 55 -0.35 2.63 2.73
C GLY A 55 0.19 1.21 2.88
N PHE A 56 -0.09 0.33 1.92
CA PHE A 56 0.32 -1.09 1.97
C PHE A 56 1.83 -1.25 1.79
N TRP A 57 2.41 -0.37 0.99
CA TRP A 57 3.85 -0.17 0.89
C TRP A 57 4.11 1.33 0.98
N PRO A 58 4.26 1.90 2.19
CA PRO A 58 4.81 3.23 2.26
C PRO A 58 6.15 3.15 1.54
N GLU A 59 6.34 3.98 0.50
CA GLU A 59 7.70 4.35 0.16
C GLU A 59 8.32 4.76 1.48
N SER A 60 9.43 4.13 1.86
CA SER A 60 10.19 4.57 3.01
C SER A 60 10.73 5.95 2.67
N THR A 61 9.87 6.96 2.73
CA THR A 61 10.25 8.32 2.99
C THR A 61 10.85 8.23 4.38
N VAL A 62 12.18 8.11 4.42
CA VAL A 62 12.97 8.53 5.57
C VAL A 62 12.65 10.01 5.76
N ASP A 63 11.54 10.32 6.42
CA ASP A 63 11.27 11.57 7.11
C ASP A 63 10.00 11.39 7.94
N GLU A 64 10.17 10.88 9.16
CA GLU A 64 9.62 11.49 10.36
C GLU A 64 10.13 10.66 11.54
N PRO A 65 11.09 11.15 12.34
CA PRO A 65 11.34 10.53 13.62
C PRO A 65 10.02 10.60 14.40
N ALA A 66 9.57 9.44 14.89
CA ALA A 66 8.53 9.34 15.88
C ALA A 66 8.79 10.39 16.98
N SER A 67 8.12 11.53 16.91
CA SER A 67 7.96 12.40 18.07
C SER A 67 6.84 11.77 18.86
N ASP A 68 7.25 10.74 19.59
CA ASP A 68 6.53 10.14 20.69
C ASP A 68 6.02 11.27 21.58
N ASP A 69 4.70 11.39 21.59
CA ASP A 69 3.92 12.17 22.53
C ASP A 69 4.31 11.75 23.95
N ALA A 70 5.27 12.46 24.56
CA ALA A 70 5.49 12.37 25.98
C ALA A 70 4.41 13.22 26.66
N PRO A 71 3.48 12.62 27.43
CA PRO A 71 2.34 13.32 27.98
C PRO A 71 2.79 14.35 29.02
N ASP A 72 2.22 15.54 28.91
CA ASP A 72 2.18 16.54 29.96
C ASP A 72 1.69 15.91 31.27
N ASN A 73 2.52 15.93 32.31
CA ASN A 73 2.03 15.80 33.67
C ASN A 73 2.79 16.77 34.61
N PRO A 74 2.08 17.74 35.21
CA PRO A 74 2.64 18.71 36.15
C PRO A 74 2.68 18.16 37.59
N SER A 75 3.71 18.53 38.35
CA SER A 75 3.95 18.30 39.80
C SER A 75 4.98 17.21 40.16
N THR A 76 6.14 17.62 40.69
CA THR A 76 6.36 17.72 42.15
C THR A 76 7.86 17.86 42.46
N ALA A 77 8.24 18.99 43.08
CA ALA A 77 9.29 19.18 44.10
C ALA A 77 9.71 20.66 44.15
#